data_AF-A0A8T4JK00-F1
#
_entry.id   AF-A0A8T4JK00-F1
#
_cell.length_a   1.000
_cell.length_b   1.000
_cell.length_c   1.000
_cell.angle_alpha   90.00
_cell.angle_beta   90.00
_cell.angle_gamma   90.00
#
_symmetry.space_group_name_H-M   'P 1'
#
loop_
_entity.id
_entity.type
_entity.pdbx_description
1 polymer ?
#
loop_
_entity_poly.entity_id
_entity_poly.type
_entity_poly.pdbx_seq_one_letter_code
_entity_poly.pdbx_strand_id
1 'polypeptide(L)'
;MVNKKKVVLFIVIIILIVVALSIGYFLFGSSYGKSNLEKVVINNPMLEIIGMNTDESGNVDTETVVNEGIINFDENYIKYIILSMGASKLHSSVIYGKAKLELVLDDEVWGVEIDRGMSVSKSLIEDPDLRIVMTKREAVLALLSSDIKKYMKDSVSNKNTGIEMISGKVELFSKGYLDMYKELTGEEIEVE
;
A
#
# COMPACT_ATOMS: atom_id res chain seq x y z
N MET A 1 -25.48 20.90 -52.09
CA MET A 1 -24.60 19.92 -52.77
C MET A 1 -23.22 20.01 -52.11
N VAL A 2 -22.83 19.03 -51.31
CA VAL A 2 -21.55 19.08 -50.59
C VAL A 2 -20.42 18.87 -51.59
N ASN A 3 -19.46 19.78 -51.61
CA ASN A 3 -18.33 19.72 -52.53
C ASN A 3 -17.41 18.57 -52.13
N LYS A 4 -17.46 17.45 -52.87
CA LYS A 4 -16.71 16.22 -52.58
C LYS A 4 -15.22 16.47 -52.31
N LYS A 5 -14.61 17.47 -52.97
CA LYS A 5 -13.20 17.85 -52.75
C LYS A 5 -12.95 18.41 -51.34
N LYS A 6 -13.89 19.18 -50.78
CA LYS A 6 -13.76 19.74 -49.42
C LYS A 6 -13.89 18.67 -48.34
N VAL A 7 -14.75 17.66 -48.57
CA VAL A 7 -14.92 16.53 -47.63
C VAL A 7 -13.67 15.67 -47.58
N VAL A 8 -13.09 15.33 -48.74
CA VAL A 8 -11.85 14.55 -48.81
C VAL A 8 -10.70 15.29 -48.11
N LEU A 9 -10.56 16.61 -48.34
CA LEU A 9 -9.53 17.42 -47.68
C LEU A 9 -9.69 17.41 -46.15
N PHE A 10 -10.91 17.52 -45.65
CA PHE A 10 -11.20 17.53 -44.21
C PHE A 10 -10.84 16.18 -43.55
N ILE A 11 -11.15 15.06 -44.20
CA ILE A 11 -10.79 13.72 -43.70
C ILE A 11 -9.27 13.55 -43.62
N VAL A 12 -8.54 14.02 -44.64
CA VAL A 12 -7.06 13.95 -44.65
C VAL A 12 -6.45 14.74 -43.50
N ILE A 13 -7.00 15.91 -43.17
CA ILE A 13 -6.54 16.73 -42.04
C ILE A 13 -6.75 16.01 -40.71
N ILE A 14 -7.92 15.38 -40.50
CA ILE A 14 -8.19 14.61 -39.27
C ILE A 14 -7.20 13.45 -39.12
N ILE A 15 -6.95 12.71 -40.20
CA ILE A 15 -6.00 11.59 -40.19
C ILE A 15 -4.59 12.11 -39.82
N LEU A 16 -4.16 13.23 -40.38
CA LEU A 16 -2.88 13.85 -40.03
C LEU A 16 -2.79 14.23 -38.55
N ILE A 17 -3.86 14.77 -37.97
CA ILE A 17 -3.91 15.11 -36.53
C ILE A 17 -3.79 13.84 -35.68
N VAL A 18 -4.53 12.77 -36.00
CA VAL A 18 -4.48 11.51 -35.25
C VAL A 18 -3.10 10.85 -35.35
N VAL A 19 -2.46 10.90 -36.52
CA VAL A 19 -1.09 10.40 -36.72
C VAL A 19 -0.09 11.24 -35.93
N ALA A 20 -0.19 12.57 -35.96
CA ALA A 20 0.68 13.44 -35.18
C ALA A 20 0.54 13.22 -33.67
N LEU A 21 -0.69 13.04 -33.17
CA LEU A 21 -0.94 12.71 -31.76
C LEU A 21 -0.39 11.32 -31.38
N SER A 22 -0.54 10.33 -32.26
CA SER A 22 0.03 8.98 -32.05
C SER A 22 1.57 9.01 -31.99
N ILE A 23 2.21 9.75 -32.90
CA ILE A 23 3.67 9.91 -32.92
C ILE A 23 4.13 10.68 -31.68
N GLY A 24 3.44 11.75 -31.31
CA GLY A 24 3.70 12.51 -30.08
C GLY A 24 3.60 11.61 -28.85
N TYR A 25 2.55 10.80 -28.76
CA TYR A 25 2.38 9.82 -27.68
C TYR A 25 3.51 8.79 -27.65
N PHE A 26 3.97 8.28 -28.80
CA PHE A 26 5.05 7.30 -28.83
C PHE A 26 6.42 7.90 -28.46
N LEU A 27 6.73 9.08 -28.99
CA LEU A 27 8.00 9.78 -28.75
C LEU A 27 8.10 10.36 -27.34
N PHE A 28 7.02 10.91 -26.80
CA PHE A 28 7.02 11.57 -25.48
C PHE A 28 6.46 10.68 -24.37
N GLY A 29 5.56 9.74 -24.67
CA GLY A 29 5.00 8.79 -23.70
C GLY A 29 6.00 7.74 -23.23
N SER A 30 7.00 7.40 -24.04
CA SER A 30 8.09 6.49 -23.63
C SER A 30 9.14 7.13 -22.72
N SER A 31 9.14 8.47 -22.60
CA SER A 31 10.04 9.24 -21.72
C SER A 31 9.46 9.55 -20.33
N TYR A 32 8.22 9.14 -20.03
CA TYR A 32 7.75 9.10 -18.65
C TYR A 32 8.49 7.96 -17.95
N GLY A 33 9.54 8.36 -17.23
CA GLY A 33 10.63 7.52 -16.80
C GLY A 33 10.19 6.20 -16.18
N LYS A 34 10.82 5.12 -16.66
CA LYS A 34 11.32 4.11 -15.74
C LYS A 34 12.21 4.84 -14.74
N SER A 35 11.63 5.35 -13.66
CA SER A 35 12.41 5.58 -12.47
C SER A 35 13.06 4.23 -12.19
N ASN A 36 14.39 4.21 -12.17
CA ASN A 36 15.11 3.16 -11.47
C ASN A 36 14.72 3.35 -10.00
N LEU A 37 13.51 2.89 -9.64
CA LEU A 37 13.14 2.64 -8.27
C LEU A 37 14.11 1.56 -7.84
N GLU A 38 15.22 2.02 -7.30
CA GLU A 38 16.15 1.19 -6.57
C GLU A 38 15.29 0.34 -5.65
N LYS A 39 15.31 -0.98 -5.88
CA LYS A 39 14.42 -1.90 -5.18
C LYS A 39 14.81 -1.82 -3.71
N VAL A 40 14.10 -1.00 -2.95
CA VAL A 40 14.32 -0.85 -1.51
C VAL A 40 13.94 -2.18 -0.88
N VAL A 41 14.96 -2.97 -0.56
CA VAL A 41 14.79 -4.18 0.23
C VAL A 41 14.63 -3.73 1.67
N ILE A 42 13.41 -3.82 2.19
CA ILE A 42 13.16 -3.55 3.61
C ILE A 42 13.37 -4.86 4.34
N ASN A 43 14.35 -4.85 5.24
CA ASN A 43 14.62 -5.99 6.12
C ASN A 43 13.60 -6.01 7.26
N ASN A 44 13.29 -7.21 7.76
CA ASN A 44 12.42 -7.36 8.92
C ASN A 44 13.09 -6.71 10.16
N PRO A 45 12.46 -5.72 10.81
CA PRO A 45 13.07 -5.01 11.93
C PRO A 45 13.22 -5.89 13.19
N MET A 46 12.57 -7.05 13.26
CA MET A 46 12.70 -7.98 14.39
C MET A 46 13.99 -8.81 14.36
N LEU A 47 14.77 -8.80 13.27
CA LEU A 47 15.92 -9.71 13.11
C LEU A 47 16.98 -9.53 14.20
N GLU A 48 17.25 -8.29 14.60
CA GLU A 48 18.24 -8.00 15.65
C GLU A 48 17.76 -8.52 17.01
N ILE A 49 16.50 -8.24 17.37
CA ILE A 49 15.88 -8.71 18.62
C ILE A 49 15.85 -10.24 18.68
N ILE A 50 15.48 -10.90 17.58
CA ILE A 50 15.51 -12.38 17.50
C ILE A 50 16.93 -12.88 17.74
N GLY A 51 17.93 -12.30 17.07
CA GLY A 51 19.32 -12.70 17.21
C GLY A 51 19.87 -12.55 18.63
N MET A 52 19.53 -11.46 19.33
CA MET A 52 19.94 -11.24 20.73
C MET A 52 19.30 -12.23 21.71
N ASN A 53 18.14 -12.77 21.37
CA ASN A 53 17.35 -13.67 22.22
C ASN A 53 17.33 -15.12 21.72
N THR A 54 18.30 -15.50 20.88
CA THR A 54 18.50 -16.88 20.41
C THR A 54 19.68 -17.49 21.15
N ASP A 55 19.49 -18.66 21.78
CA ASP A 55 20.56 -19.38 22.47
C ASP A 55 21.53 -20.08 21.51
N GLU A 56 22.63 -20.65 22.04
CA GLU A 56 23.63 -21.38 21.22
C GLU A 56 23.06 -22.62 20.51
N SER A 57 21.90 -23.12 20.95
CA SER A 57 21.19 -24.25 20.35
C SER A 57 20.16 -23.81 19.30
N GLY A 58 19.98 -22.50 19.08
CA GLY A 58 19.03 -21.93 18.13
C GLY A 58 17.61 -21.77 18.69
N ASN A 59 17.38 -21.94 19.99
CA ASN A 59 16.07 -21.71 20.59
C ASN A 59 15.87 -20.22 20.86
N VAL A 60 14.73 -19.71 20.45
CA VAL A 60 14.35 -18.30 20.65
C VAL A 60 13.47 -18.18 21.89
N ASP A 61 13.79 -17.25 22.79
CA ASP A 61 12.86 -16.85 23.85
C ASP A 61 11.79 -15.91 23.27
N THR A 62 10.73 -16.53 22.74
CA THR A 62 9.65 -15.83 22.04
C THR A 62 8.99 -14.74 22.90
N GLU A 63 8.83 -14.95 24.22
CA GLU A 63 8.13 -13.97 25.05
C GLU A 63 9.01 -12.75 25.29
N THR A 64 10.31 -12.94 25.51
CA THR A 64 11.26 -11.83 25.60
C THR A 64 11.34 -11.06 24.28
N VAL A 65 11.42 -11.76 23.13
CA VAL A 65 11.41 -11.13 21.80
C VAL A 65 10.15 -10.29 21.58
N VAL A 66 8.97 -10.80 21.96
CA VAL A 66 7.72 -10.06 21.81
C VAL A 66 7.72 -8.81 22.69
N ASN A 67 8.12 -8.93 23.96
CA ASN A 67 8.15 -7.80 24.88
C ASN A 67 9.15 -6.72 24.44
N GLU A 68 10.34 -7.12 23.99
CA GLU A 68 11.32 -6.19 23.41
C GLU A 68 10.82 -5.55 22.12
N GLY A 69 10.14 -6.32 21.26
CA GLY A 69 9.52 -5.79 20.04
C GLY A 69 8.43 -4.74 20.32
N ILE A 70 7.66 -4.91 21.40
CA ILE A 70 6.66 -3.94 21.85
C ILE A 70 7.33 -2.66 22.36
N ILE A 71 8.41 -2.80 23.14
CA ILE A 71 9.15 -1.66 23.72
C ILE A 71 9.84 -0.83 22.64
N ASN A 72 10.45 -1.50 21.66
CA ASN A 72 11.21 -0.86 20.59
C ASN A 72 10.38 -0.56 19.33
N PHE A 73 9.05 -0.66 19.41
CA PHE A 73 8.17 -0.52 18.27
C PHE A 73 8.23 0.91 17.68
N ASP A 74 8.63 1.02 16.41
CA ASP A 74 8.87 2.30 15.73
C ASP A 74 8.24 2.39 14.32
N GLU A 75 8.56 3.46 13.58
CA GLU A 75 8.07 3.66 12.21
C GLU A 75 8.47 2.55 11.22
N ASN A 76 9.63 1.90 11.40
CA ASN A 76 10.09 0.86 10.51
C ASN A 76 9.24 -0.41 10.62
N TYR A 77 8.73 -0.69 11.83
CA TYR A 77 7.78 -1.77 12.09
C TYR A 77 6.49 -1.52 11.32
N ILE A 78 5.95 -0.30 11.40
CA ILE A 78 4.78 0.13 10.64
C ILE A 78 5.02 -0.03 9.13
N LYS A 79 6.12 0.54 8.60
CA LYS A 79 6.47 0.47 7.17
C LYS A 79 6.52 -0.99 6.70
N TYR A 80 7.17 -1.86 7.46
CA TYR A 80 7.30 -3.26 7.13
C TYR A 80 5.94 -3.96 7.12
N ILE A 81 5.09 -3.76 8.14
CA ILE A 81 3.74 -4.36 8.22
C ILE A 81 2.89 -3.89 7.03
N ILE A 82 2.79 -2.58 6.81
CA ILE A 82 1.94 -2.00 5.75
C ILE A 82 2.40 -2.48 4.36
N LEU A 83 3.70 -2.48 4.08
CA LEU A 83 4.22 -2.98 2.80
C LEU A 83 4.00 -4.48 2.62
N SER A 84 4.16 -5.25 3.69
CA SER A 84 3.92 -6.70 3.68
C SER A 84 2.46 -7.07 3.43
N MET A 85 1.53 -6.20 3.84
CA MET A 85 0.11 -6.34 3.52
C MET A 85 -0.25 -6.00 2.07
N GLY A 86 0.71 -5.53 1.26
CA GLY A 86 0.49 -5.24 -0.16
C GLY A 86 0.37 -3.75 -0.48
N ALA A 87 0.71 -2.85 0.46
CA ALA A 87 0.66 -1.41 0.23
C ALA A 87 1.58 -0.90 -0.88
N SER A 88 2.49 -1.75 -1.40
CA SER A 88 3.30 -1.46 -2.59
C SER A 88 2.47 -1.21 -3.85
N LYS A 89 1.20 -1.63 -3.88
CA LYS A 89 0.26 -1.35 -4.97
C LYS A 89 -0.47 0.00 -4.81
N LEU A 90 -0.39 0.61 -3.63
CA LEU A 90 -1.08 1.87 -3.35
C LEU A 90 -0.38 3.04 -4.04
N HIS A 91 -1.18 3.98 -4.51
CA HIS A 91 -0.69 5.13 -5.25
C HIS A 91 -1.64 6.32 -5.11
N SER A 92 -1.10 7.51 -5.38
CA SER A 92 -1.91 8.71 -5.47
C SER A 92 -2.84 8.66 -6.68
N SER A 93 -4.10 9.01 -6.45
CA SER A 93 -5.12 9.23 -7.48
C SER A 93 -5.12 10.68 -7.94
N VAL A 94 -5.33 10.91 -9.23
CA VAL A 94 -5.46 12.27 -9.79
C VAL A 94 -6.67 13.01 -9.21
N ILE A 95 -7.74 12.27 -8.91
CA ILE A 95 -9.02 12.82 -8.43
C ILE A 95 -9.05 12.86 -6.91
N TYR A 96 -8.59 11.79 -6.26
CA TYR A 96 -8.75 11.57 -4.82
C TYR A 96 -7.46 11.82 -4.00
N GLY A 97 -6.37 12.23 -4.65
CA GLY A 97 -5.11 12.56 -3.98
C GLY A 97 -4.37 11.32 -3.45
N LYS A 98 -3.54 11.54 -2.41
CA LYS A 98 -2.67 10.51 -1.82
C LYS A 98 -3.47 9.40 -1.15
N ALA A 99 -2.90 8.20 -1.13
CA ALA A 99 -3.41 7.11 -0.30
C ALA A 99 -3.02 7.34 1.17
N LYS A 100 -4.01 7.32 2.06
CA LYS A 100 -3.85 7.58 3.50
C LYS A 100 -4.38 6.41 4.32
N LEU A 101 -3.57 5.86 5.21
CA LEU A 101 -3.99 4.84 6.17
C LEU A 101 -3.79 5.33 7.59
N GLU A 102 -4.63 4.83 8.49
CA GLU A 102 -4.47 4.99 9.93
C GLU A 102 -4.29 3.62 10.57
N LEU A 103 -3.24 3.45 11.37
CA LEU A 103 -3.02 2.26 12.19
C LEU A 103 -3.21 2.62 13.66
N VAL A 104 -4.22 2.03 14.29
CA VAL A 104 -4.50 2.18 15.72
C VAL A 104 -3.92 0.97 16.43
N LEU A 105 -2.92 1.22 17.27
CA LEU A 105 -2.20 0.22 18.06
C LEU A 105 -2.41 0.51 19.55
N ASP A 106 -3.35 -0.20 20.17
CA ASP A 106 -3.79 0.06 21.55
C ASP A 106 -4.28 1.52 21.71
N ASP A 107 -3.52 2.38 22.41
CA ASP A 107 -3.80 3.80 22.61
C ASP A 107 -3.00 4.73 21.67
N GLU A 108 -2.18 4.17 20.79
CA GLU A 108 -1.37 4.92 19.82
C GLU A 108 -2.02 4.95 18.44
N VAL A 109 -1.89 6.08 17.74
CA VAL A 109 -2.35 6.22 16.36
C VAL A 109 -1.19 6.63 15.47
N TRP A 110 -1.04 5.89 14.37
CA TRP A 110 -0.02 6.09 13.37
C TRP A 110 -0.64 6.38 12.01
N GLY A 111 -0.34 7.55 11.46
CA GLY A 111 -0.74 7.95 10.12
C GLY A 111 0.28 7.49 9.09
N VAL A 112 -0.21 7.00 7.95
CA VAL A 112 0.61 6.57 6.82
C VAL A 112 0.13 7.28 5.56
N GLU A 113 1.02 8.00 4.88
CA GLU A 113 0.77 8.58 3.57
C GLU A 113 1.61 7.89 2.50
N ILE A 114 0.98 7.50 1.40
CA ILE A 114 1.63 6.88 0.25
C ILE A 114 1.41 7.74 -1.00
N ASP A 115 2.53 8.17 -1.58
CA ASP A 115 2.60 8.92 -2.84
C ASP A 115 3.81 8.42 -3.68
N ARG A 116 4.90 9.18 -3.76
CA ARG A 116 6.18 8.76 -4.37
C ARG A 116 7.04 7.90 -3.45
N GLY A 117 6.54 7.64 -2.24
CA GLY A 117 7.17 6.90 -1.16
C GLY A 117 6.17 6.78 -0.02
N MET A 118 6.62 6.20 1.10
CA MET A 118 5.80 6.01 2.30
C MET A 118 6.30 6.93 3.42
N SER A 119 5.44 7.82 3.90
CA SER A 119 5.65 8.61 5.10
C SER A 119 4.84 8.00 6.24
N VAL A 120 5.45 7.86 7.41
CA VAL A 120 4.80 7.36 8.63
C VAL A 120 4.99 8.40 9.72
N SER A 121 3.93 8.71 10.46
CA SER A 121 4.00 9.62 11.60
C SER A 121 3.14 9.12 12.76
N LYS A 122 3.60 9.35 14.00
CA LYS A 122 2.84 9.03 15.21
C LYS A 122 1.81 10.12 15.51
N SER A 123 0.82 10.26 14.63
CA SER A 123 -0.25 11.26 14.73
C SER A 123 -1.48 10.80 13.96
N LEU A 124 -2.64 11.34 14.35
CA LEU A 124 -3.85 11.27 13.54
C LEU A 124 -3.57 11.85 12.15
N ILE A 125 -4.22 11.27 11.15
CA ILE A 125 -4.24 11.81 9.79
C ILE A 125 -5.64 12.31 9.47
N GLU A 126 -5.71 13.43 8.75
CA GLU A 126 -7.00 13.96 8.29
C GLU A 126 -7.51 13.12 7.11
N ASP A 127 -8.78 12.69 7.20
CA ASP A 127 -9.49 11.89 6.21
C ASP A 127 -8.71 10.64 5.74
N PRO A 128 -8.44 9.67 6.65
CA PRO A 128 -7.84 8.40 6.25
C PRO A 128 -8.77 7.63 5.31
N ASP A 129 -8.21 6.89 4.37
CA ASP A 129 -8.99 6.03 3.47
C ASP A 129 -9.44 4.74 4.17
N LEU A 130 -8.54 4.21 4.99
CA LEU A 130 -8.69 2.94 5.67
C LEU A 130 -8.05 3.03 7.05
N ARG A 131 -8.74 2.51 8.06
CA ARG A 131 -8.22 2.35 9.42
C ARG A 131 -8.03 0.88 9.74
N ILE A 132 -6.85 0.53 10.23
CA ILE A 132 -6.53 -0.81 10.72
C ILE A 132 -6.36 -0.71 12.24
N VAL A 133 -7.06 -1.56 12.97
CA VAL A 133 -7.06 -1.56 14.45
C VAL A 133 -6.54 -2.89 14.95
N MET A 134 -5.49 -2.89 15.76
CA MET A 134 -4.96 -4.11 16.40
C MET A 134 -4.21 -3.73 17.68
N THR A 135 -3.76 -4.72 18.45
CA THR A 135 -2.84 -4.45 19.58
C THR A 135 -1.40 -4.37 19.08
N LYS A 136 -0.52 -3.67 19.81
CA LYS A 136 0.91 -3.65 19.49
C LYS A 136 1.51 -5.05 19.57
N ARG A 137 1.02 -5.90 20.49
CA ARG A 137 1.42 -7.32 20.58
C ARG A 137 1.07 -8.08 19.29
N GLU A 138 -0.13 -7.88 18.76
CA GLU A 138 -0.56 -8.53 17.51
C GLU A 138 0.32 -8.10 16.32
N ALA A 139 0.65 -6.81 16.24
CA ALA A 139 1.57 -6.28 15.23
C ALA A 139 2.97 -6.93 15.32
N VAL A 140 3.51 -7.11 16.52
CA VAL A 140 4.80 -7.77 16.74
C VAL A 140 4.74 -9.25 16.38
N LEU A 141 3.67 -9.96 16.77
CA LEU A 141 3.49 -11.37 16.38
C LEU A 141 3.41 -11.53 14.86
N ALA A 142 2.78 -10.60 14.15
CA ALA A 142 2.76 -10.57 12.69
C ALA A 142 4.16 -10.44 12.09
N LEU A 143 5.02 -9.59 12.67
CA LEU A 143 6.41 -9.41 12.25
C LEU A 143 7.29 -10.65 12.52
N LEU A 144 6.96 -11.45 13.53
CA LEU A 144 7.64 -12.70 13.84
C LEU A 144 7.16 -13.88 12.99
N SER A 145 6.02 -13.74 12.31
CA SER A 145 5.50 -14.77 11.43
C SER A 145 6.42 -15.03 10.25
N SER A 146 6.58 -16.30 9.88
CA SER A 146 7.25 -16.70 8.64
C SER A 146 6.48 -16.27 7.38
N ASP A 147 5.17 -16.06 7.51
CA ASP A 147 4.29 -15.51 6.49
C ASP A 147 3.37 -14.48 7.14
N ILE A 148 3.83 -13.23 7.17
CA ILE A 148 3.09 -12.09 7.72
C ILE A 148 1.76 -11.86 6.97
N LYS A 149 1.71 -12.10 5.66
CA LYS A 149 0.48 -11.87 4.88
C LYS A 149 -0.60 -12.87 5.29
N LYS A 150 -0.23 -14.15 5.41
CA LYS A 150 -1.13 -15.17 5.93
C LYS A 150 -1.52 -14.88 7.38
N TYR A 151 -0.57 -14.50 8.24
CA TYR A 151 -0.85 -14.16 9.64
C TYR A 151 -1.87 -13.02 9.75
N MET A 152 -1.68 -11.92 9.00
CA MET A 152 -2.59 -10.78 9.02
C MET A 152 -3.99 -11.17 8.54
N LYS A 153 -4.10 -12.00 7.49
CA LYS A 153 -5.39 -12.53 7.04
C LYS A 153 -6.10 -13.35 8.12
N ASP A 154 -5.36 -14.24 8.77
CA ASP A 154 -5.90 -15.07 9.86
C ASP A 154 -6.31 -14.19 11.06
N SER A 155 -5.51 -13.17 11.38
CA SER A 155 -5.79 -12.18 12.44
C SER A 155 -7.09 -11.41 12.20
N VAL A 156 -7.31 -10.95 10.96
CA VAL A 156 -8.57 -10.29 10.56
C VAL A 156 -9.75 -11.25 10.67
N SER A 157 -9.60 -12.48 10.16
CA SER A 157 -10.64 -13.51 10.21
C SER A 157 -11.02 -13.87 11.65
N ASN A 158 -10.05 -13.85 12.56
CA ASN A 158 -10.23 -14.13 13.98
C ASN A 158 -10.63 -12.89 14.81
N LYS A 159 -10.81 -11.72 14.18
CA LYS A 159 -11.16 -10.44 14.83
C LYS A 159 -10.10 -9.90 15.80
N ASN A 160 -8.85 -10.36 15.67
CA ASN A 160 -7.71 -9.78 16.38
C ASN A 160 -7.24 -8.47 15.71
N THR A 161 -7.48 -8.35 14.40
CA THR A 161 -7.29 -7.14 13.62
C THR A 161 -8.61 -6.69 13.01
N GLY A 162 -8.99 -5.43 13.23
CA GLY A 162 -10.11 -4.76 12.57
C GLY A 162 -9.65 -3.99 11.34
N ILE A 163 -10.45 -4.00 10.28
CA ILE A 163 -10.26 -3.15 9.10
C ILE A 163 -11.54 -2.35 8.87
N GLU A 164 -11.44 -1.03 8.93
CA GLU A 164 -12.53 -0.09 8.70
C GLU A 164 -12.26 0.68 7.39
N MET A 165 -13.19 0.58 6.44
CA MET A 165 -13.19 1.44 5.24
C MET A 165 -13.85 2.77 5.59
N ILE A 166 -13.09 3.85 5.47
CA ILE A 166 -13.57 5.20 5.77
C ILE A 166 -13.92 5.93 4.47
N SER A 167 -13.08 5.80 3.44
CA SER A 167 -13.36 6.28 2.09
C SER A 167 -14.29 5.35 1.31
N GLY A 168 -14.96 5.91 0.30
CA GLY A 168 -15.84 5.15 -0.59
C GLY A 168 -15.10 4.15 -1.48
N LYS A 169 -15.80 3.10 -1.93
CA LYS A 169 -15.23 2.02 -2.76
C LYS A 169 -14.53 2.51 -4.04
N VAL A 170 -15.10 3.50 -4.72
CA VAL A 170 -14.54 4.09 -5.95
C VAL A 170 -13.20 4.76 -5.67
N GLU A 171 -13.11 5.49 -4.56
CA GLU A 171 -11.88 6.14 -4.12
C GLU A 171 -10.82 5.10 -3.76
N LEU A 172 -11.19 4.10 -2.97
CA LEU A 172 -10.34 2.98 -2.59
C LEU A 172 -9.79 2.25 -3.82
N PHE A 173 -10.64 1.98 -4.81
CA PHE A 173 -10.23 1.41 -6.09
C PHE A 173 -9.23 2.29 -6.82
N SER A 174 -9.51 3.58 -6.94
CA SER A 174 -8.65 4.53 -7.66
C SER A 174 -7.25 4.68 -7.03
N LYS A 175 -7.12 4.35 -5.74
CA LYS A 175 -5.87 4.41 -4.96
C LYS A 175 -5.20 3.04 -4.81
N GLY A 176 -5.80 1.96 -5.35
CA GLY A 176 -5.24 0.61 -5.37
C GLY A 176 -5.55 -0.26 -4.13
N TYR A 177 -6.50 0.14 -3.27
CA TYR A 177 -6.79 -0.57 -2.02
C TYR A 177 -7.54 -1.89 -2.18
N LEU A 178 -8.30 -2.11 -3.26
CA LEU A 178 -9.18 -3.29 -3.35
C LEU A 178 -8.40 -4.61 -3.29
N ASP A 179 -7.24 -4.66 -3.94
CA ASP A 179 -6.36 -5.84 -3.90
C ASP A 179 -5.89 -6.13 -2.47
N MET A 180 -5.43 -5.09 -1.76
CA MET A 180 -4.97 -5.20 -0.38
C MET A 180 -6.11 -5.66 0.53
N TYR A 181 -7.29 -5.05 0.39
CA TYR A 181 -8.47 -5.41 1.17
C TYR A 181 -8.88 -6.87 0.92
N LYS A 182 -9.03 -7.27 -0.35
CA LYS A 182 -9.38 -8.65 -0.72
C LYS A 182 -8.37 -9.68 -0.22
N GLU A 183 -7.09 -9.35 -0.26
CA GLU A 183 -6.02 -10.23 0.24
C GLU A 183 -6.12 -10.42 1.77
N LEU A 184 -6.52 -9.40 2.52
CA LEU A 184 -6.63 -9.42 3.98
C LEU A 184 -7.96 -9.99 4.49
N THR A 185 -9.09 -9.66 3.86
CA THR A 185 -10.42 -10.06 4.33
C THR A 185 -10.96 -11.30 3.60
N GLY A 186 -10.44 -11.59 2.40
CA GLY A 186 -11.01 -12.59 1.50
C GLY A 186 -12.31 -12.15 0.82
N GLU A 187 -12.77 -10.92 1.06
CA GLU A 187 -13.99 -10.37 0.49
C GLU A 187 -13.71 -9.64 -0.82
N GLU A 188 -14.56 -9.86 -1.82
CA GLU A 188 -14.56 -9.05 -3.03
C GLU A 188 -15.44 -7.82 -2.84
N ILE A 189 -14.86 -6.64 -3.09
CA ILE A 189 -15.62 -5.39 -3.09
C ILE A 189 -16.13 -5.17 -4.51
N GLU A 190 -17.42 -5.37 -4.74
CA GLU A 190 -18.08 -4.93 -5.96
C GLU A 190 -18.18 -3.39 -5.96
N VAL A 191 -17.66 -2.78 -7.02
CA VAL A 191 -17.76 -1.34 -7.29
C VAL A 191 -19.02 -1.14 -8.12
N GLU A 192 -20.08 -0.64 -7.49
CA GLU A 192 -21.31 -0.21 -8.17
C GLU A 192 -21.19 1.23 -8.69
#